data_AF-A0A4Q2YRI9-F1
#
_entry.id   AF-A0A4Q2YRI9-F1
#
_cell.length_a   1.000
_cell.length_b   1.000
_cell.length_c   1.000
_cell.angle_alpha   90.00
_cell.angle_beta   90.00
_cell.angle_gamma   90.00
#
_symmetry.space_group_name_H-M   'P 1'
#
loop_
_entity.id
_entity.type
_entity.pdbx_description
1 polymer ?
#
loop_
_entity_poly.entity_id
_entity_poly.type
_entity_poly.pdbx_seq_one_letter_code
_entity_poly.pdbx_strand_id
1 'polypeptide(L)'
;MQGFALYPFDPPGDIAALRADLRVWLAENQPQGDVVARANCWASFDADFSRALGAAGYIGMTLPARYGGGDRHPLERYVVIEELLAAGAPVGAHWIADRQTGPLILRYGS
;
A
#
# COMPACT_ATOMS: atom_id res chain seq x y z
N MET A 1 4.96 32.65 -15.25
CA MET A 1 5.06 31.55 -14.27
C MET A 1 3.66 30.96 -14.13
N GLN A 2 3.45 29.70 -14.53
CA GLN A 2 2.15 29.06 -14.38
C GLN A 2 1.99 28.62 -12.92
N GLY A 3 1.03 29.23 -12.21
CA GLY A 3 0.69 28.84 -10.85
C GLY A 3 -0.33 27.71 -10.88
N PHE A 4 -0.17 26.72 -10.00
CA PHE A 4 -1.17 25.68 -9.76
C PHE A 4 -1.98 26.08 -8.52
N ALA A 5 -3.28 26.23 -8.68
CA ALA A 5 -4.18 26.41 -7.54
C ALA A 5 -4.38 25.06 -6.85
N LEU A 6 -4.07 24.99 -5.56
CA LEU A 6 -4.36 23.82 -4.72
C LEU A 6 -5.74 24.03 -4.10
N TYR A 7 -6.62 23.06 -4.29
CA TYR A 7 -7.95 23.04 -3.67
C TYR A 7 -8.00 21.94 -2.62
N PRO A 8 -8.72 22.15 -1.50
CA PRO A 8 -9.06 21.08 -0.59
C PRO A 8 -9.76 19.96 -1.34
N PHE A 9 -9.43 18.72 -0.99
CA PHE A 9 -10.00 17.53 -1.59
C PHE A 9 -10.24 16.50 -0.50
N ASP A 10 -11.47 16.01 -0.43
CA ASP A 10 -11.85 14.92 0.47
C ASP A 10 -11.75 13.59 -0.29
N PRO A 11 -10.74 12.76 0.03
CA PRO A 11 -10.65 11.43 -0.54
C PRO A 11 -11.86 10.57 -0.13
N PRO A 12 -12.34 9.67 -1.02
CA PRO A 12 -13.39 8.73 -0.66
C PRO A 12 -12.91 7.76 0.42
N GLY A 13 -13.85 7.31 1.25
CA GLY A 13 -13.59 6.42 2.38
C GLY A 13 -13.18 7.16 3.65
N ASP A 14 -13.06 6.42 4.76
CA ASP A 14 -12.54 6.95 6.03
C ASP A 14 -11.02 6.83 6.05
N ILE A 15 -10.35 7.84 5.48
CA ILE A 15 -8.88 7.86 5.40
C ILE A 15 -8.22 7.98 6.77
N ALA A 16 -8.86 8.65 7.73
CA ALA A 16 -8.32 8.80 9.07
C ALA A 16 -8.28 7.44 9.78
N ALA A 17 -9.38 6.67 9.71
CA ALA A 17 -9.43 5.31 10.23
C ALA A 17 -8.43 4.39 9.52
N LEU A 18 -8.37 4.43 8.17
CA LEU A 18 -7.42 3.61 7.40
C LEU A 18 -5.97 3.83 7.82
N ARG A 19 -5.54 5.09 8.02
CA ARG A 19 -4.19 5.40 8.52
C ARG A 19 -3.98 4.89 9.94
N ALA A 20 -4.96 5.08 10.82
CA ALA A 20 -4.86 4.65 12.21
C ALA A 20 -4.70 3.13 12.31
N ASP A 21 -5.56 2.39 11.61
CA ASP A 21 -5.54 0.92 11.59
C ASP A 21 -4.23 0.39 11.03
N LEU A 22 -3.75 0.95 9.91
CA LEU A 22 -2.51 0.52 9.30
C LEU A 22 -1.30 0.81 10.19
N ARG A 23 -1.28 1.94 10.91
CA ARG A 23 -0.19 2.26 11.85
C ARG A 23 -0.14 1.30 13.03
N VAL A 24 -1.29 0.93 13.58
CA VAL A 24 -1.39 -0.09 14.63
C VAL A 24 -0.85 -1.41 14.08
N TRP A 25 -1.32 -1.83 12.91
CA TRP A 25 -0.87 -3.07 12.28
C TRP A 25 0.65 -3.07 12.01
N LEU A 26 1.21 -1.96 11.51
CA LEU A 26 2.66 -1.83 11.25
C LEU A 26 3.48 -1.89 12.54
N ALA A 27 3.01 -1.26 13.62
CA ALA A 27 3.70 -1.32 14.91
C ALA A 27 3.85 -2.77 15.42
N GLU A 28 2.88 -3.63 15.10
CA GLU A 28 2.86 -5.04 15.51
C GLU A 28 3.60 -5.98 14.56
N ASN A 29 3.59 -5.68 13.25
CA ASN A 29 3.99 -6.64 12.21
C ASN A 29 5.22 -6.23 11.40
N GLN A 30 5.67 -4.98 11.49
CA GLN A 30 6.84 -4.53 10.75
C GLN A 30 8.12 -5.13 11.33
N PRO A 31 9.04 -5.65 10.49
CA PRO A 31 10.36 -6.07 10.92
C PRO A 31 11.09 -4.94 11.65
N GLN A 32 11.52 -5.21 12.87
CA GLN A 32 12.36 -4.30 13.64
C GLN A 32 13.78 -4.43 13.10
N GLY A 33 14.39 -3.30 12.73
CA GLY A 33 15.72 -3.29 12.13
C GLY A 33 16.36 -1.92 12.20
N ASP A 34 17.64 -1.87 11.82
CA ASP A 34 18.40 -0.63 11.76
C ASP A 34 17.70 0.39 10.83
N VAL A 35 17.74 1.66 11.23
CA VAL A 35 17.15 2.79 10.50
C VAL A 35 17.72 2.87 9.08
N VAL A 36 19.00 2.55 8.90
CA VAL A 36 19.64 2.50 7.57
C VAL A 36 19.01 1.42 6.69
N ALA A 37 18.71 0.25 7.24
CA ALA A 37 18.05 -0.82 6.50
C ALA A 37 16.62 -0.44 6.06
N ARG A 38 15.92 0.34 6.89
CA ARG A 38 14.57 0.87 6.59
C ARG A 38 14.58 1.97 5.52
N ALA A 39 15.68 2.70 5.35
CA ALA A 39 15.78 3.76 4.34
C ALA A 39 15.73 3.23 2.89
N ASN A 40 16.14 1.98 2.64
CA ASN A 40 16.08 1.33 1.32
C ASN A 40 14.84 0.43 1.15
N CYS A 41 13.74 0.76 1.84
CA CYS A 41 12.51 -0.04 1.91
C CYS A 41 11.86 -0.37 0.55
N TRP A 42 12.10 0.44 -0.49
CA TRP A 42 11.56 0.22 -1.82
C TRP A 42 12.24 -0.93 -2.58
N ALA A 43 13.47 -1.30 -2.22
CA ALA A 43 14.27 -2.33 -2.88
C ALA A 43 14.55 -3.53 -1.96
N SER A 44 14.48 -3.34 -0.64
CA SER A 44 14.47 -4.45 0.29
C SER A 44 13.12 -5.18 0.25
N PHE A 45 13.15 -6.47 0.55
CA PHE A 45 11.95 -7.29 0.60
C PHE A 45 11.96 -8.20 1.82
N ASP A 46 10.76 -8.49 2.29
CA ASP A 46 10.48 -9.53 3.27
C ASP A 46 9.21 -10.26 2.79
N ALA A 47 9.35 -11.56 2.52
CA ALA A 47 8.28 -12.38 1.98
C ALA A 47 7.19 -12.66 3.03
N ASP A 48 7.58 -12.82 4.29
CA ASP A 48 6.65 -13.09 5.38
C ASP A 48 5.86 -11.85 5.74
N PHE A 49 6.52 -10.68 5.77
CA PHE A 49 5.83 -9.39 5.86
C PHE A 49 4.83 -9.20 4.74
N SER A 50 5.23 -9.48 3.49
CA SER A 50 4.32 -9.34 2.34
C SER A 50 3.12 -10.29 2.42
N ARG A 51 3.32 -11.51 2.92
CA ARG A 51 2.22 -12.45 3.16
C ARG A 51 1.28 -11.96 4.25
N ALA A 52 1.83 -11.46 5.36
CA ALA A 52 1.04 -10.89 6.46
C ALA A 52 0.24 -9.66 6.00
N LEU A 53 0.86 -8.77 5.23
CA LEU A 53 0.24 -7.56 4.68
C LEU A 53 -0.91 -7.92 3.71
N GLY A 54 -0.71 -8.94 2.89
CA GLY A 54 -1.75 -9.47 2.00
C GLY A 54 -2.91 -10.11 2.76
N ALA A 55 -2.62 -10.90 3.80
CA ALA A 55 -3.65 -11.48 4.66
C ALA A 55 -4.46 -10.41 5.42
N ALA A 56 -3.84 -9.29 5.76
CA ALA A 56 -4.50 -8.12 6.35
C ALA A 56 -5.31 -7.28 5.34
N GLY A 57 -5.28 -7.61 4.05
CA GLY A 57 -6.09 -6.95 3.02
C GLY A 57 -5.48 -5.64 2.47
N TYR A 58 -4.21 -5.35 2.76
CA TYR A 58 -3.53 -4.15 2.28
C TYR A 58 -2.83 -4.32 0.92
N ILE A 59 -2.85 -5.53 0.36
CA ILE A 59 -2.39 -5.84 -1.00
C ILE A 59 -3.61 -6.21 -1.86
N GLY A 60 -3.64 -5.76 -3.12
CA GLY A 60 -4.75 -6.04 -4.03
C GLY A 60 -6.00 -5.21 -3.74
N MET A 61 -5.87 -4.10 -2.98
CA MET A 61 -6.99 -3.29 -2.50
C MET A 61 -7.93 -2.84 -3.62
N THR A 62 -7.39 -2.53 -4.80
CA THR A 62 -8.17 -2.02 -5.95
C THR A 62 -8.63 -3.14 -6.90
N LEU A 63 -8.25 -4.39 -6.64
CA LEU A 63 -8.73 -5.51 -7.43
C LEU A 63 -10.17 -5.87 -7.01
N PRO A 64 -10.98 -6.44 -7.92
CA PRO A 64 -12.32 -6.88 -7.59
C PRO A 64 -12.35 -7.97 -6.51
N ALA A 65 -13.34 -7.92 -5.62
CA ALA A 65 -13.55 -8.90 -4.55
C ALA A 65 -13.78 -10.32 -5.10
N ARG A 66 -14.37 -10.44 -6.30
CA ARG A 66 -14.51 -11.74 -6.99
C ARG A 66 -13.17 -12.44 -7.30
N TYR A 67 -12.06 -11.71 -7.25
CA TYR A 67 -10.70 -12.23 -7.40
C TYR A 67 -9.90 -12.16 -6.09
N GLY A 68 -10.57 -11.95 -4.95
CA GLY A 68 -9.93 -11.81 -3.64
C GLY A 68 -9.35 -10.42 -3.36
N GLY A 69 -9.69 -9.41 -4.18
CA GLY A 69 -9.30 -8.03 -3.94
C GLY A 69 -10.23 -7.28 -2.98
N GLY A 70 -9.96 -5.99 -2.79
CA GLY A 70 -10.68 -5.15 -1.83
C GLY A 70 -11.84 -4.31 -2.39
N ASP A 71 -12.00 -4.20 -3.72
CA ASP A 71 -12.93 -3.25 -4.35
C ASP A 71 -12.80 -1.79 -3.84
N ARG A 72 -11.63 -1.43 -3.29
CA ARG A 72 -11.38 -0.12 -2.68
C ARG A 72 -10.98 0.93 -3.72
N HIS A 73 -11.17 2.19 -3.36
CA HIS A 73 -10.80 3.30 -4.23
C HIS A 73 -9.27 3.40 -4.36
N PRO A 74 -8.71 3.74 -5.54
CA PRO A 74 -7.26 3.89 -5.72
C PRO A 74 -6.57 4.87 -4.76
N LEU A 75 -7.30 5.86 -4.27
CA LEU A 75 -6.78 6.82 -3.27
C LEU A 75 -6.61 6.20 -1.88
N GLU A 76 -7.43 5.23 -1.49
CA GLU A 76 -7.21 4.48 -0.25
C GLU A 76 -5.90 3.67 -0.34
N ARG A 77 -5.67 3.01 -1.48
CA ARG A 77 -4.41 2.32 -1.77
C ARG A 77 -3.21 3.28 -1.75
N TYR A 78 -3.38 4.50 -2.24
CA TYR A 78 -2.33 5.53 -2.20
C TYR A 78 -1.93 5.87 -0.76
N VAL A 79 -2.91 6.02 0.14
CA VAL A 79 -2.69 6.24 1.57
C VAL A 79 -1.92 5.09 2.21
N VAL A 80 -2.28 3.83 1.90
CA VAL A 80 -1.57 2.65 2.42
C VAL A 80 -0.10 2.67 2.00
N ILE A 81 0.18 3.00 0.75
CA ILE A 81 1.54 3.15 0.24
C ILE A 81 2.33 4.22 1.00
N GLU A 82 1.73 5.40 1.23
CA GLU A 82 2.41 6.47 1.96
C GLU A 82 2.82 6.02 3.36
N GLU A 83 1.92 5.36 4.09
CA GLU A 83 2.20 4.86 5.43
C GLU A 83 3.26 3.75 5.43
N LEU A 84 3.22 2.82 4.47
CA LEU A 84 4.26 1.78 4.31
C LEU A 84 5.64 2.40 4.06
N LEU A 85 5.72 3.40 3.19
CA LEU A 85 6.98 4.09 2.88
C LEU A 85 7.45 4.96 4.06
N ALA A 86 6.54 5.68 4.72
CA ALA A 86 6.85 6.49 5.90
C ALA A 86 7.37 5.62 7.05
N ALA A 87 6.84 4.41 7.19
CA ALA A 87 7.32 3.43 8.15
C ALA A 87 8.62 2.73 7.69
N GLY A 88 8.99 2.80 6.41
CA GLY A 88 10.13 2.07 5.87
C GLY A 88 9.91 0.56 5.85
N ALA A 89 8.68 0.13 5.56
CA ALA A 89 8.30 -1.29 5.45
C ALA A 89 8.92 -1.94 4.19
N PRO A 90 9.38 -3.20 4.24
CA PRO A 90 10.09 -3.85 3.12
C PRO A 90 9.13 -4.26 2.00
N VAL A 91 8.79 -3.31 1.11
CA VAL A 91 7.71 -3.48 0.12
C VAL A 91 8.12 -4.23 -1.16
N GLY A 92 9.41 -4.47 -1.36
CA GLY A 92 9.96 -4.97 -2.63
C GLY A 92 9.34 -6.28 -3.14
N ALA A 93 8.86 -7.15 -2.26
CA ALA A 93 8.28 -8.45 -2.63
C ALA A 93 6.86 -8.37 -3.22
N HIS A 94 6.10 -7.30 -2.98
CA HIS A 94 4.71 -7.18 -3.45
C HIS A 94 4.44 -5.89 -4.25
N TRP A 95 5.24 -4.84 -4.07
CA TRP A 95 4.96 -3.50 -4.59
C TRP A 95 4.71 -3.47 -6.10
N ILE A 96 5.53 -4.18 -6.88
CA ILE A 96 5.38 -4.22 -8.35
C ILE A 96 4.11 -4.98 -8.73
N ALA A 97 3.84 -6.10 -8.07
CA ALA A 97 2.66 -6.91 -8.32
C ALA A 97 1.38 -6.11 -8.05
N ASP A 98 1.35 -5.40 -6.92
CA ASP A 98 0.20 -4.60 -6.49
C ASP A 98 0.00 -3.33 -7.34
N ARG A 99 1.09 -2.61 -7.67
CA ARG A 99 1.01 -1.34 -8.40
C ARG A 99 0.84 -1.51 -9.91
N GLN A 100 1.42 -2.57 -10.49
CA GLN A 100 1.56 -2.69 -11.95
C GLN A 100 0.98 -4.00 -12.48
N THR A 101 1.46 -5.14 -12.01
CA THR A 101 1.13 -6.44 -12.63
C THR A 101 -0.35 -6.78 -12.47
N GLY A 102 -0.91 -6.65 -11.26
CA GLY A 102 -2.32 -6.93 -10.97
C GLY A 102 -3.27 -6.09 -11.84
N PRO A 103 -3.15 -4.74 -11.84
CA PRO A 103 -3.96 -3.88 -12.70
C PRO A 103 -3.83 -4.18 -14.20
N LEU A 104 -2.63 -4.55 -14.68
CA LEU A 104 -2.42 -4.91 -16.08
C LEU A 104 -3.11 -6.23 -16.44
N ILE A 105 -2.99 -7.27 -15.59
CA ILE A 105 -3.70 -8.54 -15.78
C ILE A 105 -5.21 -8.31 -15.74
N LEU A 106 -5.71 -7.52 -14.80
CA LEU A 106 -7.14 -7.21 -14.70
C LEU A 106 -7.68 -6.55 -15.97
N ARG A 107 -6.87 -5.68 -16.60
CA ARG A 107 -7.29 -4.92 -17.78
C ARG A 107 -7.14 -5.68 -19.10
N TYR A 108 -6.12 -6.53 -19.21
CA TYR A 108 -5.70 -7.11 -20.49
C TYR A 108 -5.61 -8.64 -20.49
N GLY A 109 -5.76 -9.29 -19.33
CA GLY A 109 -5.79 -10.74 -19.23
C GLY A 109 -7.06 -11.33 -19.87
N SER A 110 -6.91 -12.51 -20.46
CA SER A 110 -7.95 -13.30 -21.12
C SER A 110 -8.15 -14.63 -20.43
#